data_AF-A0A519LYQ3-F1
#
_entry.id   AF-A0A519LYQ3-F1
#
_cell.length_a   1.000
_cell.length_b   1.000
_cell.length_c   1.000
_cell.angle_alpha   90.00
_cell.angle_beta   90.00
_cell.angle_gamma   90.00
#
_symmetry.space_group_name_H-M   'P 1'
#
loop_
_entity.id
_entity.type
_entity.pdbx_description
1 polymer ?
#
loop_
_entity_poly.entity_id
_entity_poly.type
_entity_poly.pdbx_seq_one_letter_code
_entity_poly.pdbx_strand_id
1 'polypeptide(L)'
;MYRKIFNMLLFLLFLNAASAFAKIAISRVEPANWWTGMKKSEFQILIYGPGIANAKVSINYPGVTLKSAAKVENPNYVFLYVNVAKTAKAGNVPITFALGAEQFVYKYPIKSRTDKSGASGFNAADVLYLITPDRFANGNTANDNWDSVSVNRNSPNARHGGDYAGVSQKLDYMKDLGITTVWLNPIQENKMRGGSYHGYAITDFYNSDPRFGTNEEFKELTKTTH
;
A
#
# COMPACT_ATOMS: atom_id res chain seq x y z
N MET A 1 -30.73 -58.74 -5.51
CA MET A 1 -30.29 -58.04 -4.29
C MET A 1 -29.04 -57.19 -4.51
N TYR A 2 -28.00 -57.71 -5.19
CA TYR A 2 -26.73 -57.01 -5.46
C TYR A 2 -26.81 -55.71 -6.29
N ARG A 3 -27.72 -55.62 -7.26
CA ARG A 3 -27.85 -54.44 -8.15
C ARG A 3 -28.45 -53.20 -7.46
N LYS A 4 -29.22 -53.39 -6.38
CA LYS A 4 -29.72 -52.28 -5.53
C LYS A 4 -28.64 -51.75 -4.58
N ILE A 5 -27.80 -52.65 -4.05
CA ILE A 5 -26.68 -52.28 -3.18
C ILE A 5 -25.59 -51.53 -3.97
N PHE A 6 -25.30 -51.95 -5.20
CA PHE A 6 -24.36 -51.27 -6.09
C PHE A 6 -24.80 -49.85 -6.47
N ASN A 7 -26.09 -49.65 -6.80
CA ASN A 7 -26.63 -48.32 -7.08
C ASN A 7 -26.71 -47.42 -5.83
N MET A 8 -26.89 -48.00 -4.64
CA MET A 8 -26.88 -47.26 -3.37
C MET A 8 -25.46 -46.81 -2.99
N LEU A 9 -24.44 -47.64 -3.25
CA LEU A 9 -23.02 -47.30 -3.08
C LEU A 9 -22.56 -46.22 -4.08
N LEU A 10 -23.03 -46.26 -5.33
CA LEU A 10 -22.73 -45.20 -6.31
C LEU A 10 -23.39 -43.86 -5.93
N PHE A 11 -24.58 -43.87 -5.33
CA PHE A 11 -25.26 -42.65 -4.86
C PHE A 11 -24.60 -42.05 -3.61
N LEU A 12 -24.03 -42.88 -2.74
CA LEU A 12 -23.24 -42.44 -1.58
C LEU A 12 -21.85 -41.89 -1.94
N LEU A 13 -21.28 -42.32 -3.07
CA LEU A 13 -20.01 -41.80 -3.60
C LEU A 13 -20.15 -40.40 -4.25
N PHE A 14 -21.35 -40.01 -4.69
CA PHE A 14 -21.61 -38.66 -5.21
C PHE A 14 -21.95 -37.61 -4.12
N LEU A 15 -22.20 -38.01 -2.87
CA LEU A 15 -22.52 -37.08 -1.78
C LEU A 15 -21.30 -36.50 -1.04
N ASN A 16 -20.08 -36.94 -1.35
CA ASN A 16 -18.86 -36.51 -0.64
C ASN A 16 -17.90 -35.67 -1.49
N ALA A 17 -18.37 -35.04 -2.58
CA ALA A 17 -17.67 -33.90 -3.15
C ALA A 17 -17.99 -32.65 -2.32
N ALA A 18 -17.56 -32.64 -1.06
CA ALA A 18 -17.46 -31.39 -0.30
C ALA A 18 -16.47 -30.52 -1.07
N SER A 19 -16.99 -29.63 -1.91
CA SER A 19 -16.21 -28.63 -2.60
C SER A 19 -15.50 -27.84 -1.51
N ALA A 20 -14.19 -28.02 -1.37
CA ALA A 20 -13.39 -27.18 -0.51
C ALA A 20 -13.55 -25.76 -1.06
N PHE A 21 -14.40 -24.95 -0.43
CA PHE A 21 -14.56 -23.55 -0.80
C PHE A 21 -13.21 -22.87 -0.57
N ALA A 22 -12.66 -22.30 -1.64
CA ALA A 22 -11.37 -21.65 -1.59
C ALA A 22 -11.46 -20.40 -0.73
N LYS A 23 -10.75 -20.40 0.40
CA LYS A 23 -10.73 -19.29 1.36
C LYS A 23 -10.43 -17.98 0.64
N ILE A 24 -11.27 -16.96 0.83
CA ILE A 24 -11.05 -15.60 0.33
C ILE A 24 -9.78 -15.07 0.98
N ALA A 25 -8.77 -14.79 0.14
CA ALA A 25 -7.50 -14.21 0.55
C ALA A 25 -7.26 -12.94 -0.25
N ILE A 26 -7.16 -11.81 0.44
CA ILE A 26 -6.80 -10.51 -0.14
C ILE A 26 -5.35 -10.23 0.26
N SER A 27 -4.47 -10.09 -0.72
CA SER A 27 -3.04 -9.85 -0.50
C SER A 27 -2.65 -8.39 -0.73
N ARG A 28 -3.48 -7.59 -1.42
CA ARG A 28 -3.20 -6.18 -1.67
C ARG A 28 -4.48 -5.36 -1.81
N VAL A 29 -4.48 -4.18 -1.19
CA VAL A 29 -5.57 -3.19 -1.18
C VAL A 29 -4.94 -1.82 -1.37
N GLU A 30 -5.24 -1.17 -2.50
CA GLU A 30 -4.58 0.07 -2.91
C GLU A 30 -5.61 1.12 -3.38
N PRO A 31 -5.68 2.31 -2.76
CA PRO A 31 -4.87 2.74 -1.61
C PRO A 31 -5.26 2.02 -0.32
N ALA A 32 -4.30 1.84 0.59
CA ALA A 32 -4.50 1.12 1.86
C ALA A 32 -5.47 1.82 2.85
N ASN A 33 -5.70 3.12 2.67
CA ASN A 33 -6.70 3.88 3.39
C ASN A 33 -7.16 5.10 2.58
N TRP A 34 -8.24 5.73 3.02
CA TRP A 34 -8.71 7.01 2.47
C TRP A 34 -9.03 8.02 3.57
N TRP A 35 -9.59 9.17 3.20
CA TRP A 35 -9.95 10.24 4.13
C TRP A 35 -11.34 10.79 3.86
N THR A 36 -12.01 11.23 4.93
CA THR A 36 -13.22 12.06 4.85
C THR A 36 -12.89 13.47 4.35
N GLY A 37 -13.86 14.18 3.78
CA GLY A 37 -13.66 15.60 3.41
C GLY A 37 -12.65 15.84 2.28
N MET A 38 -12.36 14.84 1.44
CA MET A 38 -11.58 15.03 0.21
C MET A 38 -12.36 15.86 -0.81
N LYS A 39 -11.65 16.62 -1.67
CA LYS A 39 -12.28 17.48 -2.69
C LYS A 39 -13.10 16.66 -3.69
N LYS A 40 -12.56 15.50 -4.11
CA LYS A 40 -13.29 14.48 -4.86
C LYS A 40 -13.83 13.46 -3.86
N SER A 41 -15.14 13.28 -3.85
CA SER A 41 -15.81 12.29 -2.99
C SER A 41 -15.64 10.87 -3.50
N GLU A 42 -15.37 10.70 -4.79
CA GLU A 42 -15.19 9.40 -5.43
C GLU A 42 -13.71 9.05 -5.59
N PHE A 43 -13.40 7.78 -5.34
CA PHE A 43 -12.08 7.19 -5.55
C PHE A 43 -12.21 5.72 -5.90
N GLN A 44 -11.11 5.15 -6.39
CA GLN A 44 -11.03 3.74 -6.78
C GLN A 44 -10.11 2.99 -5.84
N ILE A 45 -10.51 1.77 -5.45
CA ILE A 45 -9.69 0.82 -4.70
C ILE A 45 -9.38 -0.36 -5.62
N LEU A 46 -8.10 -0.63 -5.87
CA LEU A 46 -7.64 -1.90 -6.43
C LEU A 46 -7.58 -2.93 -5.31
N ILE A 47 -8.25 -4.06 -5.52
CA ILE A 47 -8.15 -5.23 -4.66
C ILE A 47 -7.51 -6.35 -5.47
N TYR A 48 -6.50 -6.99 -4.87
CA TYR A 48 -5.85 -8.16 -5.45
C TYR A 48 -5.92 -9.34 -4.48
N GLY A 49 -6.26 -10.50 -5.04
CA GLY A 49 -6.40 -11.76 -4.33
C GLY A 49 -6.85 -12.87 -5.28
N PRO A 50 -6.46 -14.14 -5.09
CA PRO A 50 -6.85 -15.24 -5.97
C PRO A 50 -8.38 -15.30 -6.16
N GLY A 51 -8.84 -15.19 -7.41
CA GLY A 51 -10.26 -15.29 -7.78
C GLY A 51 -11.17 -14.18 -7.23
N ILE A 52 -10.63 -13.09 -6.69
CA ILE A 52 -11.42 -12.05 -5.99
C ILE A 52 -12.48 -11.38 -6.87
N ALA A 53 -12.29 -11.36 -8.20
CA ALA A 53 -13.27 -10.84 -9.16
C ALA A 53 -14.61 -11.59 -9.13
N ASN A 54 -14.64 -12.81 -8.59
CA ASN A 54 -15.85 -13.62 -8.47
C ASN A 54 -16.65 -13.31 -7.20
N ALA A 55 -16.09 -12.56 -6.26
CA ALA A 55 -16.78 -12.18 -5.04
C ALA A 55 -17.89 -11.15 -5.31
N LYS A 56 -19.03 -11.31 -4.66
CA LYS A 56 -20.02 -10.25 -4.51
C LYS A 56 -19.52 -9.28 -3.45
N VAL A 57 -19.37 -8.01 -3.82
CA VAL A 57 -18.84 -6.96 -2.94
C VAL A 57 -19.97 -6.06 -2.44
N SER A 58 -19.94 -5.71 -1.16
CA SER A 58 -20.88 -4.75 -0.58
C SER A 58 -20.23 -3.90 0.50
N ILE A 59 -20.74 -2.68 0.67
CA ILE A 59 -20.35 -1.75 1.72
C ILE A 59 -21.63 -1.31 2.44
N ASN A 60 -21.63 -1.42 3.76
CA ASN A 60 -22.70 -0.89 4.61
C ASN A 60 -22.09 0.03 5.67
N TYR A 61 -21.99 1.31 5.35
CA TYR A 61 -21.45 2.32 6.26
C TYR A 61 -22.07 3.69 5.97
N PRO A 62 -22.59 4.42 6.98
CA PRO A 62 -23.23 5.72 6.77
C PRO A 62 -22.33 6.72 6.03
N GLY A 63 -22.82 7.21 4.88
CA GLY A 63 -22.10 8.17 4.05
C GLY A 63 -21.02 7.57 3.15
N VAL A 64 -20.82 6.25 3.13
CA VAL A 64 -19.89 5.57 2.23
C VAL A 64 -20.63 4.54 1.40
N THR A 65 -20.53 4.66 0.07
CA THR A 65 -21.30 3.83 -0.85
C THR A 65 -20.39 3.19 -1.90
N LEU A 66 -20.57 1.88 -2.11
CA LEU A 66 -20.01 1.20 -3.28
C LEU A 66 -20.84 1.57 -4.52
N LYS A 67 -20.21 2.21 -5.50
CA LYS A 67 -20.85 2.60 -6.77
C LYS A 67 -20.84 1.42 -7.75
N SER A 68 -19.70 0.75 -7.85
CA SER A 68 -19.52 -0.45 -8.68
C SER A 68 -18.30 -1.24 -8.24
N ALA A 69 -18.29 -2.52 -8.59
CA ALA A 69 -17.13 -3.39 -8.53
C ALA A 69 -16.82 -3.87 -9.96
N ALA A 70 -15.83 -3.25 -10.60
CA ALA A 70 -15.46 -3.54 -11.98
C ALA A 70 -14.50 -4.72 -12.03
N LYS A 71 -14.88 -5.74 -12.81
CA LYS A 71 -14.06 -6.91 -13.11
C LYS A 71 -13.20 -6.63 -14.34
N VAL A 72 -12.05 -7.29 -14.39
CA VAL A 72 -11.15 -7.28 -15.55
C VAL A 72 -10.87 -8.72 -15.98
N GLU A 73 -10.15 -8.90 -17.08
CA GLU A 73 -9.81 -10.23 -17.63
C GLU A 73 -9.09 -11.12 -16.61
N ASN A 74 -8.21 -10.54 -15.80
CA ASN A 74 -7.53 -11.27 -14.74
C ASN A 74 -8.46 -11.44 -13.52
N PRO A 75 -8.86 -12.68 -13.16
CA PRO A 75 -9.84 -12.92 -12.09
C PRO A 75 -9.28 -12.60 -10.69
N ASN A 76 -7.98 -12.31 -10.59
CA ASN A 76 -7.34 -11.99 -9.32
C ASN A 76 -7.42 -10.50 -8.97
N TYR A 77 -8.08 -9.68 -9.79
CA TYR A 77 -8.24 -8.25 -9.57
C TYR A 77 -9.70 -7.82 -9.62
N VAL A 78 -10.08 -6.90 -8.73
CA VAL A 78 -11.34 -6.16 -8.82
C VAL A 78 -11.11 -4.70 -8.43
N PHE A 79 -11.73 -3.79 -9.17
CA PHE A 79 -11.67 -2.35 -8.90
C PHE A 79 -12.98 -1.89 -8.27
N LEU A 80 -12.92 -1.38 -7.05
CA LEU A 80 -14.07 -0.85 -6.33
C LEU A 80 -14.14 0.65 -6.50
N TYR A 81 -15.22 1.15 -7.10
CA TYR A 81 -15.51 2.58 -7.15
C TYR A 81 -16.32 2.94 -5.91
N VAL A 82 -15.76 3.76 -5.05
CA VAL A 82 -16.33 4.12 -3.74
C VAL A 82 -16.56 5.62 -3.68
N ASN A 83 -17.73 6.02 -3.19
CA ASN A 83 -18.05 7.41 -2.90
C ASN A 83 -18.11 7.63 -1.38
N VAL A 84 -17.46 8.70 -0.91
CA VAL A 84 -17.45 9.17 0.49
C VAL A 84 -18.14 10.53 0.53
N ALA A 85 -19.36 10.55 1.06
CA ALA A 85 -20.14 11.77 1.22
C ALA A 85 -19.46 12.75 2.19
N LYS A 86 -19.76 14.05 2.05
CA LYS A 86 -19.24 15.10 2.95
C LYS A 86 -19.64 14.89 4.41
N THR A 87 -20.76 14.20 4.65
CA THR A 87 -21.29 13.87 5.98
C THR A 87 -20.72 12.56 6.55
N ALA A 88 -19.93 11.81 5.78
CA ALA A 88 -19.34 10.57 6.25
C ALA A 88 -18.38 10.84 7.42
N LYS A 89 -18.44 9.97 8.42
CA LYS A 89 -17.51 10.01 9.56
C LYS A 89 -16.31 9.11 9.28
N ALA A 90 -15.19 9.46 9.90
CA ALA A 90 -14.01 8.60 9.89
C ALA A 90 -14.29 7.30 10.66
N GLY A 91 -13.65 6.22 10.25
CA GLY A 91 -13.78 4.91 10.85
C GLY A 91 -13.31 3.79 9.94
N ASN A 92 -13.48 2.56 10.41
CA ASN A 92 -13.21 1.36 9.63
C ASN A 92 -14.48 0.94 8.89
N VAL A 93 -14.50 1.16 7.58
CA VAL A 93 -15.61 0.81 6.69
C VAL A 93 -15.54 -0.69 6.39
N PRO A 94 -16.58 -1.48 6.73
CA PRO A 94 -16.60 -2.90 6.37
C PRO A 94 -16.87 -3.05 4.87
N ILE A 95 -15.89 -3.61 4.15
CA ILE A 95 -16.06 -4.09 2.78
C ILE A 95 -16.21 -5.60 2.84
N THR A 96 -17.42 -6.09 2.55
CA THR A 96 -17.74 -7.52 2.57
C THR A 96 -17.55 -8.11 1.19
N PHE A 97 -16.75 -9.17 1.10
CA PHE A 97 -16.55 -10.00 -0.07
C PHE A 97 -17.22 -11.36 0.20
N ALA A 98 -18.17 -11.75 -0.65
CA ALA A 98 -18.88 -13.01 -0.52
C ALA A 98 -18.68 -13.91 -1.75
N LEU A 99 -18.27 -15.16 -1.54
CA LEU A 99 -18.09 -16.17 -2.57
C LEU A 99 -18.82 -17.46 -2.17
N GLY A 100 -20.02 -17.67 -2.71
CA GLY A 100 -20.90 -18.75 -2.25
C GLY A 100 -21.31 -18.56 -0.79
N ALA A 101 -21.03 -19.56 0.06
CA ALA A 101 -21.27 -19.49 1.51
C ALA A 101 -20.17 -18.73 2.27
N GLU A 102 -19.01 -18.53 1.67
CA GLU A 102 -17.89 -17.85 2.33
C GLU A 102 -18.06 -16.33 2.31
N GLN A 103 -17.71 -15.70 3.43
CA GLN A 103 -17.63 -14.25 3.55
C GLN A 103 -16.33 -13.83 4.22
N PHE A 104 -15.72 -12.76 3.69
CA PHE A 104 -14.59 -12.07 4.29
C PHE A 104 -14.90 -10.58 4.39
N VAL A 105 -14.60 -9.97 5.55
CA VAL A 105 -14.81 -8.54 5.79
C VAL A 105 -13.47 -7.85 5.95
N TYR A 106 -13.12 -7.02 4.97
CA TYR A 106 -11.98 -6.12 5.07
C TYR A 106 -12.40 -4.81 5.74
N LYS A 107 -11.73 -4.46 6.84
CA LYS A 107 -11.98 -3.21 7.58
C LYS A 107 -11.17 -2.08 6.95
N TYR A 108 -11.74 -1.42 5.94
CA TYR A 108 -11.07 -0.36 5.19
C TYR A 108 -11.00 0.95 5.98
N PRO A 109 -9.81 1.48 6.30
CA PRO A 109 -9.72 2.69 7.09
C PRO A 109 -10.07 3.94 6.27
N ILE A 110 -11.05 4.71 6.72
CA ILE A 110 -11.28 6.10 6.30
C ILE A 110 -10.93 6.99 7.48
N LYS A 111 -9.88 7.80 7.33
CA LYS A 111 -9.33 8.66 8.39
C LYS A 111 -9.97 10.06 8.35
N SER A 112 -9.89 10.78 9.47
CA SER A 112 -10.16 12.22 9.48
C SER A 112 -8.98 12.95 8.83
N ARG A 113 -9.25 14.00 8.07
CA ARG A 113 -8.21 14.94 7.66
C ARG A 113 -7.79 15.78 8.88
N THR A 114 -6.56 16.27 8.86
CA THR A 114 -6.15 17.31 9.80
C THR A 114 -6.93 18.60 9.52
N ASP A 115 -7.15 19.37 10.56
CA ASP A 115 -7.75 20.70 10.57
C ASP A 115 -6.87 21.78 9.92
N LYS A 116 -5.58 21.49 9.70
CA LYS A 116 -4.68 22.35 8.92
C LYS A 116 -5.25 22.58 7.51
N SER A 117 -5.59 23.84 7.21
CA SER A 117 -5.85 24.31 5.85
C SER A 117 -4.66 23.96 4.97
N GLY A 118 -4.92 23.57 3.71
CA GLY A 118 -3.97 22.88 2.83
C GLY A 118 -2.50 23.30 2.94
N ALA A 119 -1.59 22.33 2.82
CA ALA A 119 -0.16 22.59 2.85
C ALA A 119 0.21 23.58 1.73
N SER A 120 0.87 24.67 2.10
CA SER A 120 1.50 25.58 1.13
C SER A 120 2.55 24.77 0.35
N GLY A 121 2.48 24.81 -0.97
CA GLY A 121 3.57 24.33 -1.80
C GLY A 121 4.79 25.26 -1.68
N PHE A 122 5.96 24.74 -2.06
CA PHE A 122 7.14 25.59 -2.24
C PHE A 122 6.88 26.64 -3.33
N ASN A 123 7.60 27.77 -3.25
CA ASN A 123 7.50 28.86 -4.20
C ASN A 123 8.87 29.51 -4.47
N ALA A 124 8.90 30.66 -5.14
CA ALA A 124 10.16 31.34 -5.51
C ALA A 124 10.99 31.86 -4.32
N ALA A 125 10.42 31.90 -3.10
CA ALA A 125 11.15 32.23 -1.89
C ALA A 125 11.92 31.02 -1.30
N ASP A 126 11.68 29.81 -1.79
CA ASP A 126 12.28 28.59 -1.25
C ASP A 126 13.60 28.21 -1.92
N VAL A 127 14.50 27.66 -1.11
CA VAL A 127 15.76 27.05 -1.58
C VAL A 127 15.64 25.54 -1.45
N LEU A 128 15.68 24.86 -2.58
CA LEU A 128 15.41 23.43 -2.68
C LEU A 128 16.70 22.61 -2.75
N TYR A 129 16.82 21.61 -1.89
CA TYR A 129 17.97 20.72 -1.78
C TYR A 129 17.61 19.31 -2.23
N LEU A 130 18.17 18.89 -3.37
CA LEU A 130 17.93 17.58 -3.95
C LEU A 130 18.87 16.54 -3.32
N ILE A 131 18.30 15.43 -2.85
CA ILE A 131 19.00 14.35 -2.17
C ILE A 131 18.70 13.02 -2.87
N THR A 132 19.74 12.26 -3.18
CA THR A 132 19.63 10.80 -3.38
C THR A 132 19.82 10.14 -2.02
N PRO A 133 18.76 9.61 -1.35
CA PRO A 133 18.86 9.19 0.06
C PRO A 133 20.00 8.22 0.33
N ASP A 134 20.15 7.18 -0.52
CA ASP A 134 21.21 6.17 -0.46
C ASP A 134 22.65 6.76 -0.41
N ARG A 135 22.83 8.00 -0.88
CA ARG A 135 24.14 8.65 -1.06
C ARG A 135 24.41 9.80 -0.11
N PHE A 136 23.45 10.16 0.73
CA PHE A 136 23.56 11.36 1.55
C PHE A 136 24.17 11.09 2.91
N ALA A 137 23.49 10.31 3.75
CA ALA A 137 23.97 9.96 5.09
C ALA A 137 23.33 8.63 5.49
N ASN A 138 24.16 7.70 5.99
CA ASN A 138 23.72 6.45 6.60
C ASN A 138 23.61 6.67 8.11
N GLY A 139 22.38 6.71 8.61
CA GLY A 139 22.08 6.94 10.03
C GLY A 139 21.63 5.66 10.75
N ASN A 140 21.32 4.59 10.02
CA ASN A 140 20.89 3.31 10.55
C ASN A 140 21.45 2.13 9.74
N THR A 141 22.66 1.68 10.07
CA THR A 141 23.28 0.54 9.37
C THR A 141 22.51 -0.79 9.48
N ALA A 142 21.50 -0.90 10.36
CA ALA A 142 20.72 -2.11 10.51
C ALA A 142 19.76 -2.36 9.33
N ASN A 143 19.43 -1.35 8.52
CA ASN A 143 18.56 -1.48 7.36
C ASN A 143 19.31 -1.52 6.00
N ASP A 144 20.64 -1.42 6.02
CA ASP A 144 21.51 -1.40 4.82
C ASP A 144 21.21 -2.55 3.84
N ASN A 145 21.01 -3.75 4.39
CA ASN A 145 20.87 -4.98 3.63
C ASN A 145 19.41 -5.41 3.59
N TRP A 146 18.92 -5.64 2.37
CA TRP A 146 17.56 -6.14 2.16
C TRP A 146 17.54 -7.14 1.01
N ASP A 147 16.96 -8.32 1.29
CA ASP A 147 17.02 -9.50 0.43
C ASP A 147 18.49 -9.93 0.20
N SER A 148 18.83 -10.33 -1.01
CA SER A 148 20.15 -10.79 -1.43
C SER A 148 21.10 -9.67 -1.88
N VAL A 149 20.70 -8.40 -1.73
CA VAL A 149 21.48 -7.25 -2.20
C VAL A 149 22.01 -6.46 -1.00
N SER A 150 23.32 -6.54 -0.82
CA SER A 150 24.05 -5.83 0.23
C SER A 150 24.63 -4.49 -0.23
N VAL A 151 24.97 -3.65 0.74
CA VAL A 151 25.73 -2.41 0.49
C VAL A 151 27.15 -2.71 0.00
N ASN A 152 27.62 -1.90 -0.95
CA ASN A 152 29.02 -1.90 -1.37
C ASN A 152 29.40 -0.47 -1.80
N ARG A 153 29.95 0.29 -0.86
CA ARG A 153 30.33 1.70 -1.08
C ARG A 153 31.47 1.89 -2.08
N ASN A 154 32.20 0.83 -2.40
CA ASN A 154 33.25 0.87 -3.43
C ASN A 154 32.71 0.66 -4.85
N SER A 155 31.44 0.26 -4.98
CA SER A 155 30.78 0.11 -6.28
C SER A 155 29.81 1.27 -6.53
N PRO A 156 30.03 2.10 -7.55
CA PRO A 156 29.15 3.24 -7.86
C PRO A 156 27.70 2.86 -8.15
N ASN A 157 27.46 1.63 -8.61
CA ASN A 157 26.12 1.12 -8.95
C ASN A 157 25.46 0.31 -7.83
N ALA A 158 26.16 0.09 -6.73
CA ALA A 158 25.61 -0.59 -5.56
C ALA A 158 24.93 0.40 -4.61
N ARG A 159 24.27 -0.18 -3.61
CA ARG A 159 23.67 0.52 -2.48
C ARG A 159 24.78 1.01 -1.54
N HIS A 160 24.68 2.23 -1.04
CA HIS A 160 25.67 2.86 -0.15
C HIS A 160 25.12 3.06 1.28
N GLY A 161 23.81 2.82 1.47
CA GLY A 161 23.20 2.69 2.80
C GLY A 161 22.66 3.98 3.39
N GLY A 162 22.61 5.07 2.63
CA GLY A 162 21.95 6.28 3.12
C GLY A 162 20.44 6.09 3.29
N ASP A 163 19.87 6.70 4.32
CA ASP A 163 18.54 6.36 4.84
C ASP A 163 17.82 7.58 5.47
N TYR A 164 16.57 7.39 5.95
CA TYR A 164 15.81 8.48 6.57
C TYR A 164 16.42 8.99 7.88
N ALA A 165 17.03 8.11 8.68
CA ALA A 165 17.67 8.50 9.92
C ALA A 165 18.87 9.40 9.65
N GLY A 166 19.66 9.10 8.63
CA GLY A 166 20.78 9.91 8.18
C GLY A 166 20.34 11.26 7.63
N VAL A 167 19.26 11.31 6.83
CA VAL A 167 18.67 12.59 6.39
C VAL A 167 18.23 13.41 7.60
N SER A 168 17.53 12.80 8.56
CA SER A 168 17.06 13.47 9.78
C SER A 168 18.21 14.07 10.60
N GLN A 169 19.31 13.33 10.77
CA GLN A 169 20.52 13.80 11.47
C GLN A 169 21.23 14.99 10.78
N LYS A 170 20.88 15.31 9.54
CA LYS A 170 21.48 16.41 8.75
C LYS A 170 20.52 17.57 8.51
N LEU A 171 19.35 17.58 9.15
CA LEU A 171 18.40 18.70 9.05
C LEU A 171 19.02 20.02 9.53
N ASP A 172 19.76 20.02 10.65
CA ASP A 172 20.45 21.23 11.15
C ASP A 172 21.50 21.75 10.16
N TYR A 173 22.28 20.85 9.54
CA TYR A 173 23.21 21.22 8.47
C TYR A 173 22.51 21.89 7.29
N MET A 174 21.38 21.36 6.84
CA MET A 174 20.61 21.96 5.74
C MET A 174 20.01 23.32 6.13
N LYS A 175 19.54 23.43 7.37
CA LYS A 175 19.01 24.69 7.92
C LYS A 175 20.10 25.77 7.99
N ASP A 176 21.31 25.43 8.43
CA ASP A 176 22.44 26.36 8.51
C ASP A 176 22.87 26.87 7.12
N LEU A 177 22.69 26.05 6.07
CA LEU A 177 22.90 26.46 4.68
C LEU A 177 21.77 27.35 4.12
N GLY A 178 20.68 27.57 4.85
CA GLY A 178 19.53 28.33 4.40
C GLY A 178 18.58 27.54 3.48
N ILE A 179 18.65 26.21 3.48
CA ILE A 179 17.71 25.36 2.75
C ILE A 179 16.34 25.41 3.42
N THR A 180 15.28 25.57 2.63
CA THR A 180 13.89 25.60 3.13
C THR A 180 13.03 24.44 2.61
N THR A 181 13.51 23.72 1.59
CA THR A 181 12.79 22.58 1.02
C THR A 181 13.74 21.42 0.72
N VAL A 182 13.36 20.21 1.14
CA VAL A 182 14.09 18.99 0.82
C VAL A 182 13.35 18.22 -0.28
N TRP A 183 14.06 17.85 -1.35
CA TRP A 183 13.56 16.97 -2.39
C TRP A 183 14.34 15.67 -2.39
N LEU A 184 13.67 14.57 -2.03
CA LEU A 184 14.24 13.23 -2.15
C LEU A 184 13.98 12.65 -3.55
N ASN A 185 14.98 11.98 -4.12
CA ASN A 185 14.75 10.98 -5.17
C ASN A 185 13.73 9.91 -4.70
N PRO A 186 13.13 9.12 -5.60
CA PRO A 186 12.08 8.17 -5.24
C PRO A 186 12.49 7.28 -4.07
N ILE A 187 11.63 7.26 -3.07
CA ILE A 187 11.83 6.54 -1.81
C ILE A 187 11.04 5.23 -1.76
N GLN A 188 10.21 4.99 -2.77
CA GLN A 188 9.41 3.78 -2.91
C GLN A 188 10.30 2.56 -3.08
N GLU A 189 9.74 1.40 -2.75
CA GLU A 189 10.41 0.11 -2.88
C GLU A 189 11.03 -0.06 -4.28
N ASN A 190 12.30 -0.41 -4.32
CA ASN A 190 13.03 -0.74 -5.53
C ASN A 190 13.81 -2.04 -5.34
N LYS A 191 13.18 -3.14 -5.76
CA LYS A 191 13.72 -4.49 -5.61
C LYS A 191 14.62 -4.95 -6.78
N MET A 192 15.27 -4.03 -7.49
CA MET A 192 16.24 -4.42 -8.52
C MET A 192 17.50 -5.04 -7.89
N ARG A 193 18.02 -6.09 -8.55
CA ARG A 193 19.28 -6.77 -8.17
C ARG A 193 20.52 -5.86 -8.22
N GLY A 194 20.49 -4.81 -9.04
CA GLY A 194 21.55 -3.81 -9.16
C GLY A 194 20.96 -2.46 -9.59
N GLY A 195 21.63 -1.37 -9.24
CA GLY A 195 21.15 -0.02 -9.55
C GLY A 195 19.99 0.47 -8.69
N SER A 196 19.42 -0.35 -7.79
CA SER A 196 18.26 0.04 -6.96
C SER A 196 18.47 1.22 -6.02
N TYR A 197 19.69 1.77 -5.92
CA TYR A 197 19.98 2.98 -5.14
C TYR A 197 19.28 4.23 -5.68
N HIS A 198 19.00 4.30 -6.99
CA HIS A 198 18.45 5.51 -7.61
C HIS A 198 16.93 5.67 -7.40
N GLY A 199 16.22 4.62 -6.98
CA GLY A 199 14.78 4.65 -6.67
C GLY A 199 13.82 4.58 -7.88
N TYR A 200 14.15 5.17 -9.03
CA TYR A 200 13.26 5.30 -10.20
C TYR A 200 12.62 4.03 -10.84
N ALA A 201 13.04 2.82 -10.48
CA ALA A 201 12.43 1.57 -10.96
C ALA A 201 11.56 0.93 -9.85
N ILE A 202 10.43 1.57 -9.57
CA ILE A 202 9.56 1.27 -8.44
C ILE A 202 8.93 -0.11 -8.59
N THR A 203 9.04 -0.95 -7.56
CA THR A 203 8.43 -2.28 -7.47
C THR A 203 7.19 -2.32 -6.58
N ASP A 204 7.05 -1.36 -5.67
CA ASP A 204 5.83 -1.11 -4.89
C ASP A 204 5.64 0.39 -4.67
N PHE A 205 4.52 0.94 -5.14
CA PHE A 205 4.23 2.38 -5.06
C PHE A 205 3.73 2.85 -3.69
N TYR A 206 3.28 1.94 -2.83
CA TYR A 206 2.67 2.26 -1.53
C TYR A 206 3.60 2.00 -0.35
N ASN A 207 4.67 1.24 -0.56
CA ASN A 207 5.67 0.97 0.46
C ASN A 207 6.96 1.74 0.18
N SER A 208 7.47 2.37 1.23
CA SER A 208 8.85 2.84 1.31
C SER A 208 9.81 1.67 1.10
N ASP A 209 10.95 1.94 0.48
CA ASP A 209 12.01 0.96 0.40
C ASP A 209 12.53 0.63 1.81
N PRO A 210 12.52 -0.64 2.25
CA PRO A 210 12.93 -1.02 3.60
C PRO A 210 14.35 -0.58 3.98
N ARG A 211 15.20 -0.30 3.00
CA ARG A 211 16.56 0.22 3.21
C ARG A 211 16.60 1.66 3.65
N PHE A 212 15.61 2.46 3.27
CA PHE A 212 15.52 3.85 3.72
C PHE A 212 14.81 3.92 5.07
N GLY A 213 13.82 3.05 5.26
CA GLY A 213 13.00 2.93 6.46
C GLY A 213 11.55 2.61 6.10
N THR A 214 10.69 2.66 7.10
CA THR A 214 9.25 2.40 7.03
C THR A 214 8.46 3.62 6.56
N ASN A 215 7.20 3.41 6.16
CA ASN A 215 6.27 4.50 5.86
C ASN A 215 6.06 5.41 7.09
N GLU A 216 6.08 4.84 8.30
CA GLU A 216 6.01 5.55 9.57
C GLU A 216 7.23 6.44 9.80
N GLU A 217 8.44 5.93 9.55
CA GLU A 217 9.67 6.72 9.65
C GLU A 217 9.71 7.86 8.62
N PHE A 218 9.22 7.64 7.40
CA PHE A 218 9.10 8.73 6.43
C PHE A 218 8.13 9.83 6.88
N LYS A 219 7.02 9.46 7.54
CA LYS A 219 6.10 10.43 8.15
C LYS A 219 6.77 11.19 9.30
N GLU A 220 7.57 10.53 10.13
CA GLU A 220 8.28 11.19 11.22
C GLU A 220 9.39 12.12 10.70
N LEU A 221 10.11 11.72 9.65
CA LEU A 221 11.06 12.60 8.95
C LEU A 221 10.34 13.85 8.41
N THR A 222 9.21 13.67 7.74
CA THR A 222 8.39 14.80 7.22
C THR A 222 7.94 15.72 8.36
N LYS A 223 7.53 15.15 9.50
CA LYS A 223 7.11 15.91 10.67
C LYS A 223 8.27 16.67 11.31
N THR A 224 9.46 16.08 11.35
CA THR A 224 10.68 16.71 11.91
C THR A 224 11.24 17.78 10.98
N THR A 225 11.03 17.64 9.68
CA THR A 225 11.46 18.62 8.66
C THR A 225 10.61 19.90 8.68
N HIS A 226 9.33 19.82 9.09
CA HIS A 226 8.42 20.97 9.21
C HIS A 226 8.51 21.68 10.55
#